data_AF-A0A6G0HQI5-F1
#
_entry.id   AF-A0A6G0HQI5-F1
#
_cell.length_a   1.000
_cell.length_b   1.000
_cell.length_c   1.000
_cell.angle_alpha   90.00
_cell.angle_beta   90.00
_cell.angle_gamma   90.00
#
_symmetry.space_group_name_H-M   'P 1'
#
loop_
_entity.id
_entity.type
_entity.pdbx_description
1 polymer ?
#
loop_
_entity_poly.entity_id
_entity_poly.type
_entity_poly.pdbx_seq_one_letter_code
_entity_poly.pdbx_strand_id
1 'polypeptide(L)'
;MDVNNRRFGMRDTVLALLLAVLQGGFPLGETAPNPSPLVGSNWGNPRRYIHLQTSTDLNNFYLEIRLDGTVRKTTVRSSYSVILLKAETRERIAILGVKSNRYLCMDLEGNPFSSPICLRDDCLFNHRLLENNRDVYYSSRTGILFNLEGSRQVFSAGQNLPQTSLFMPKKNTVPLERLLLHREKRNQVVDPSDPHNVYMGQTEEGSDSRAVQEDDAELEVEVEVEVEVGDDGRNVSRETPLAPSSHDPWNVHSSNLASPRSTGTMG
;
A
#
# COMPACT_ATOMS: atom_id res chain seq x y z
N MET A 1 7.40 -74.45 31.56
CA MET A 1 5.96 -74.25 31.82
C MET A 1 5.87 -73.04 32.74
N ASP A 2 5.14 -71.95 32.52
CA ASP A 2 3.88 -71.77 31.81
C ASP A 2 3.83 -70.43 31.09
N VAL A 3 3.33 -70.48 29.85
CA VAL A 3 2.92 -69.34 29.04
C VAL A 3 1.53 -68.95 29.52
N ASN A 4 1.38 -67.82 30.21
CA ASN A 4 0.06 -67.26 30.49
C ASN A 4 -0.24 -66.07 29.58
N ASN A 5 -0.94 -66.44 28.51
CA ASN A 5 -1.44 -65.64 27.41
C ASN A 5 -2.55 -64.70 27.91
N ARG A 6 -2.28 -63.40 28.07
CA ARG A 6 -3.36 -62.39 28.18
C ARG A 6 -3.62 -61.80 26.80
N ARG A 7 -4.70 -62.30 26.19
CA ARG A 7 -5.31 -61.74 24.99
C ARG A 7 -5.66 -60.27 25.24
N PHE A 8 -4.90 -59.35 24.66
CA PHE A 8 -5.39 -57.99 24.44
C PHE A 8 -6.57 -58.09 23.48
N GLY A 9 -7.76 -57.82 23.99
CA GLY A 9 -8.97 -57.92 23.19
C GLY A 9 -9.01 -56.76 22.20
N MET A 10 -9.68 -56.98 21.06
CA MET A 10 -10.00 -55.94 20.07
C MET A 10 -10.61 -54.66 20.69
N ARG A 11 -11.16 -54.77 21.90
CA ARG A 11 -11.72 -53.66 22.68
C ARG A 11 -10.64 -52.72 23.22
N ASP A 12 -9.48 -53.24 23.63
CA ASP A 12 -8.39 -52.44 24.20
C ASP A 12 -7.68 -51.64 23.10
N THR A 13 -7.56 -52.20 21.90
CA THR A 13 -7.03 -51.49 20.72
C THR A 13 -8.00 -50.43 20.21
N VAL A 14 -9.31 -50.69 20.25
CA VAL A 14 -10.34 -49.70 19.90
C VAL A 14 -10.40 -48.57 20.94
N LEU A 15 -10.24 -48.88 22.23
CA LEU A 15 -10.18 -47.86 23.28
C LEU A 15 -8.93 -46.97 23.15
N ALA A 16 -7.78 -47.58 22.84
CA ALA A 16 -6.53 -46.85 22.59
C ALA A 16 -6.64 -45.94 21.35
N LEU A 17 -7.29 -46.41 20.28
CA LEU A 17 -7.57 -45.59 19.09
C LEU A 17 -8.54 -44.44 19.39
N LEU A 18 -9.59 -44.68 20.18
CA LEU A 18 -10.53 -43.64 20.61
C LEU A 18 -9.85 -42.55 21.47
N LEU A 19 -8.95 -42.95 22.38
CA LEU A 19 -8.21 -42.01 23.22
C LEU A 19 -7.18 -41.21 22.42
N ALA A 20 -6.54 -41.80 21.39
CA ALA A 20 -5.64 -41.08 20.50
C ALA A 20 -6.37 -40.01 19.65
N VAL A 21 -7.61 -40.28 19.24
CA VAL A 21 -8.46 -39.30 18.53
C VAL A 21 -8.94 -38.17 19.46
N LEU A 22 -9.13 -38.45 20.75
CA LEU A 22 -9.54 -37.46 21.76
C LEU A 22 -8.39 -36.58 22.27
N GLN A 23 -7.16 -37.07 22.26
CA GLN A 23 -5.96 -36.31 22.70
C GLN A 23 -5.22 -35.60 21.56
N GLY A 24 -5.48 -35.98 20.30
CA GLY A 24 -5.05 -35.25 19.11
C GLY A 24 -5.88 -33.99 18.90
N GLY A 25 -5.83 -33.08 19.88
CA GLY A 25 -6.38 -31.74 19.75
C GLY A 25 -5.80 -31.08 18.50
N PHE A 26 -6.64 -30.85 17.50
CA PHE A 26 -6.37 -29.88 16.47
C PHE A 26 -5.99 -28.57 17.18
N PRO A 27 -4.87 -27.90 16.86
CA PRO A 27 -4.66 -26.54 17.32
C PRO A 27 -5.78 -25.69 16.73
N LEU A 28 -6.80 -25.47 17.55
CA LEU A 28 -7.86 -24.50 17.29
C LEU A 28 -7.19 -23.14 17.41
N GLY A 29 -7.07 -22.43 16.29
CA GLY A 29 -6.82 -21.00 16.30
C GLY A 29 -5.44 -20.55 15.84
N GLU A 30 -4.87 -21.16 14.81
CA GLU A 30 -4.11 -20.35 13.86
C GLU A 30 -5.05 -20.08 12.69
N THR A 31 -5.64 -18.89 12.69
CA THR A 31 -6.39 -18.36 11.56
C THR A 31 -5.46 -18.40 10.36
N ALA A 32 -5.57 -19.45 9.54
CA ALA A 32 -4.92 -19.50 8.25
C ALA A 32 -5.24 -18.18 7.55
N PRO A 33 -4.23 -17.42 7.07
CA PRO A 33 -4.48 -16.19 6.34
C PRO A 33 -5.37 -16.55 5.16
N ASN A 34 -6.61 -16.07 5.19
CA ASN A 34 -7.62 -16.36 4.18
C ASN A 34 -7.04 -16.03 2.79
N PRO A 35 -6.80 -17.02 1.90
CA PRO A 35 -6.25 -16.79 0.57
C PRO A 35 -7.34 -16.37 -0.44
N SER A 36 -8.43 -15.74 0.02
CA SER A 36 -9.50 -15.28 -0.87
C SER A 36 -9.11 -13.94 -1.50
N PRO A 37 -8.90 -13.86 -2.82
CA PRO A 37 -8.55 -12.63 -3.52
C PRO A 37 -9.70 -11.60 -3.53
N LEU A 38 -10.90 -11.97 -3.08
CA LEU A 38 -12.09 -11.11 -3.13
C LEU A 38 -12.50 -10.51 -1.77
N VAL A 39 -12.08 -11.11 -0.65
CA VAL A 39 -12.34 -10.59 0.71
C VAL A 39 -11.24 -9.60 1.15
N GLY A 40 -10.09 -9.61 0.46
CA GLY A 40 -8.98 -8.66 0.62
C GLY A 40 -9.10 -7.38 -0.21
N SER A 41 -10.32 -6.99 -0.59
CA SER A 41 -10.64 -5.72 -1.26
C SER A 41 -10.50 -4.54 -0.28
N ASN A 42 -9.30 -4.36 0.27
CA ASN A 42 -8.88 -3.25 1.14
C ASN A 42 -8.54 -2.00 0.32
N TRP A 43 -9.37 -1.72 -0.68
CA TRP A 43 -9.34 -0.52 -1.52
C TRP A 43 -9.34 0.73 -0.63
N GLY A 44 -8.15 1.31 -0.41
CA GLY A 44 -7.95 2.46 0.49
C GLY A 44 -7.01 2.24 1.67
N ASN A 45 -6.39 1.07 1.84
CA ASN A 45 -5.30 0.92 2.81
C ASN A 45 -4.01 1.58 2.26
N PRO A 46 -3.46 2.62 2.90
CA PRO A 46 -2.23 3.30 2.45
C PRO A 46 -1.01 2.37 2.34
N ARG A 47 -1.06 1.17 2.94
CA ARG A 47 -0.03 0.12 2.78
C ARG A 47 0.06 -0.47 1.37
N ARG A 48 -0.80 -0.09 0.42
CA ARG A 48 -0.78 -0.53 -0.99
C ARG A 48 -0.39 0.55 -1.99
N TYR A 49 0.05 1.73 -1.53
CA TYR A 49 0.67 2.71 -2.42
C TYR A 49 2.02 2.17 -2.90
N ILE A 50 2.19 2.17 -4.21
CA ILE A 50 3.38 1.65 -4.87
C ILE A 50 3.87 2.62 -5.94
N HIS A 51 5.08 2.37 -6.41
CA HIS A 51 5.61 2.92 -7.65
C HIS A 51 5.67 1.76 -8.65
N LEU A 52 5.13 1.93 -9.85
CA LEU A 52 5.29 0.95 -10.93
C LEU A 52 6.62 1.21 -11.63
N GLN A 53 7.63 0.39 -11.32
CA GLN A 53 8.98 0.55 -11.84
C GLN A 53 9.21 -0.29 -13.11
N THR A 54 9.82 0.27 -14.13
CA THR A 54 10.44 -0.46 -15.25
C THR A 54 11.95 -0.25 -15.19
N SER A 55 12.73 -1.24 -15.59
CA SER A 55 14.20 -1.13 -15.62
C SER A 55 14.68 -1.28 -17.06
N THR A 56 15.60 -0.42 -17.48
CA THR A 56 16.44 -0.62 -18.65
C THR A 56 17.85 -0.99 -18.21
N ASP A 57 18.76 -1.25 -19.15
CA ASP A 57 20.16 -1.56 -18.84
C ASP A 57 20.89 -0.42 -18.12
N LEU A 58 20.38 0.82 -18.24
CA LEU A 58 21.01 2.02 -17.73
C LEU A 58 20.30 2.60 -16.51
N ASN A 59 18.97 2.61 -16.52
CA ASN A 59 18.19 3.39 -15.56
C ASN A 59 16.92 2.66 -15.14
N ASN A 60 16.48 2.99 -13.93
CA ASN A 60 15.15 2.67 -13.45
C ASN A 60 14.20 3.83 -13.72
N PHE A 61 13.02 3.50 -14.24
CA PHE A 61 11.96 4.45 -14.49
C PHE A 61 10.71 4.06 -13.71
N TYR A 62 9.88 5.04 -13.42
CA TYR A 62 8.60 4.88 -12.75
C TYR A 62 7.51 5.52 -13.59
N LEU A 63 6.31 4.93 -13.56
CA LEU A 63 5.11 5.56 -14.10
C LEU A 63 4.79 6.83 -13.31
N GLU A 64 4.63 7.95 -14.02
CA GLU A 64 4.15 9.22 -13.48
C GLU A 64 2.86 9.66 -14.18
N ILE A 65 1.85 10.03 -13.39
CA ILE A 65 0.57 10.57 -13.88
C ILE A 65 0.41 11.97 -13.27
N ARG A 66 0.69 13.00 -14.07
CA ARG A 66 0.66 14.40 -13.66
C ARG A 66 -0.78 14.95 -13.56
N LEU A 67 -0.94 16.09 -12.91
CA LEU A 67 -2.22 16.74 -12.67
C LEU A 67 -2.88 17.27 -13.97
N ASP A 68 -2.06 17.69 -14.93
CA ASP A 68 -2.44 18.13 -16.27
C ASP A 68 -3.01 17.00 -17.13
N GLY A 69 -2.81 15.75 -16.72
CA GLY A 69 -3.26 14.55 -17.39
C GLY A 69 -2.17 13.83 -18.19
N THR A 70 -0.95 14.35 -18.20
CA THR A 70 0.19 13.75 -18.89
C THR A 70 0.62 12.46 -18.20
N VAL A 71 0.82 11.41 -19.00
CA VAL A 71 1.37 10.12 -18.56
C VAL A 71 2.79 10.01 -19.12
N ARG A 72 3.78 9.85 -18.24
CA ARG A 72 5.19 9.75 -18.65
C ARG A 72 6.00 8.82 -17.76
N LYS A 73 7.24 8.57 -18.17
CA LYS A 73 8.26 7.94 -17.33
C LYS A 73 9.07 8.99 -16.57
N THR A 74 9.45 8.68 -15.33
CA THR A 74 10.35 9.50 -14.50
C THR A 74 11.40 8.62 -13.84
N THR A 75 12.61 9.13 -13.60
CA THR A 75 13.64 8.43 -12.82
C THR A 75 13.49 8.65 -11.31
N VAL A 76 12.62 9.58 -10.91
CA VAL A 76 12.43 10.02 -9.52
C VAL A 76 11.13 9.46 -8.94
N ARG A 77 11.17 9.00 -7.69
CA ARG A 77 9.97 8.62 -6.92
C ARG A 77 9.29 9.87 -6.37
N SER A 78 8.56 10.59 -7.22
CA SER A 78 7.79 11.79 -6.89
C SER A 78 6.43 11.46 -6.24
N SER A 79 5.69 12.47 -5.82
CA SER A 79 4.30 12.29 -5.36
C SER A 79 3.36 11.86 -6.50
N TYR A 80 3.65 12.26 -7.74
CA TYR A 80 2.87 11.93 -8.93
C TYR A 80 3.14 10.54 -9.51
N SER A 81 4.21 9.87 -9.08
CA SER A 81 4.47 8.46 -9.41
C SER A 81 3.93 7.48 -8.38
N VAL A 82 3.22 7.96 -7.35
CA VAL A 82 2.51 7.10 -6.41
C VAL A 82 1.20 6.59 -7.02
N ILE A 83 1.12 5.27 -7.15
CA ILE A 83 0.05 4.53 -7.81
C ILE A 83 -0.73 3.68 -6.81
N LEU A 84 -2.04 3.60 -7.06
CA LEU A 84 -2.95 2.64 -6.44
C LEU A 84 -3.56 1.74 -7.53
N LEU A 85 -3.28 0.43 -7.48
CA LEU A 85 -3.83 -0.56 -8.42
C LEU A 85 -5.20 -1.04 -7.94
N LYS A 86 -6.30 -0.65 -8.59
CA LYS A 86 -7.71 -0.99 -8.30
C LYS A 86 -8.23 -2.21 -9.05
N ALA A 87 -8.29 -3.39 -8.43
CA ALA A 87 -8.88 -4.58 -9.03
C ALA A 87 -10.40 -4.42 -9.19
N GLU A 88 -10.86 -4.59 -10.42
CA GLU A 88 -12.27 -4.71 -10.79
C GLU A 88 -12.68 -6.19 -10.73
N THR A 89 -11.82 -7.07 -11.24
CA THR A 89 -11.99 -8.52 -11.22
C THR A 89 -10.67 -9.20 -10.85
N ARG A 90 -10.60 -10.53 -10.90
CA ARG A 90 -9.34 -11.26 -10.64
C ARG A 90 -8.23 -10.94 -11.64
N GLU A 91 -8.61 -10.57 -12.86
CA GLU A 91 -7.68 -10.38 -13.97
C GLU A 91 -7.62 -8.92 -14.43
N ARG A 92 -8.61 -8.10 -14.10
CA ARG A 92 -8.70 -6.70 -14.54
C ARG A 92 -8.50 -5.73 -13.40
N ILE A 93 -7.71 -4.70 -13.67
CA ILE A 93 -7.42 -3.62 -12.75
C ILE A 93 -7.55 -2.25 -13.43
N ALA A 94 -7.85 -1.23 -12.65
CA ALA A 94 -7.68 0.17 -12.98
C ALA A 94 -6.45 0.72 -12.25
N ILE A 95 -5.65 1.55 -12.90
CA ILE A 95 -4.41 2.08 -12.32
C ILE A 95 -4.67 3.57 -11.99
N LEU A 96 -4.63 3.94 -10.71
CA LEU A 96 -4.92 5.30 -10.25
C LEU A 96 -3.65 6.02 -9.80
N GLY A 97 -3.37 7.19 -10.38
CA GLY A 97 -2.41 8.14 -9.84
C GLY A 97 -2.99 8.81 -8.58
N VAL A 98 -2.36 8.59 -7.43
CA VAL A 98 -2.92 8.99 -6.13
C VAL A 98 -2.96 10.51 -5.99
N LYS A 99 -1.84 11.18 -6.31
CA LYS A 99 -1.71 12.64 -6.19
C LYS A 99 -2.57 13.39 -7.20
N SER A 100 -2.56 12.96 -8.46
CA SER A 100 -3.35 13.58 -9.53
C SER A 100 -4.83 13.20 -9.48
N ASN A 101 -5.18 12.14 -8.75
CA ASN A 101 -6.52 11.55 -8.71
C ASN A 101 -7.06 11.23 -10.13
N ARG A 102 -6.18 10.73 -11.01
CA ARG A 102 -6.49 10.37 -12.40
C ARG A 102 -6.17 8.91 -12.67
N TYR A 103 -7.06 8.25 -13.40
CA TYR A 103 -6.88 6.90 -13.89
C TYR A 103 -5.99 6.91 -15.13
N LEU A 104 -5.05 5.97 -15.20
CA LEU A 104 -4.38 5.62 -16.44
C LEU A 104 -5.39 4.97 -17.38
N CYS A 105 -5.38 5.39 -18.63
CA CYS A 105 -6.21 4.86 -19.70
C CYS A 105 -5.39 4.70 -20.97
N MET A 106 -5.91 3.95 -21.92
CA MET A 106 -5.27 3.67 -23.20
C MET A 106 -6.30 3.75 -24.31
N ASP A 107 -5.97 4.49 -25.37
CA ASP A 107 -6.84 4.60 -26.54
C ASP A 107 -6.78 3.34 -27.42
N LEU A 108 -7.53 3.35 -28.53
CA LEU A 108 -7.58 2.24 -29.47
C LEU A 108 -6.24 1.99 -30.18
N GLU A 109 -5.43 3.04 -30.31
CA GLU A 109 -4.12 3.00 -30.94
C GLU A 109 -3.02 2.57 -29.95
N GLY A 110 -3.33 2.41 -28.67
CA GLY A 110 -2.37 2.02 -27.64
C GLY A 110 -1.62 3.18 -26.99
N ASN A 111 -2.02 4.43 -27.23
CA ASN A 111 -1.41 5.58 -26.57
C ASN A 111 -1.99 5.74 -25.16
N PRO A 112 -1.12 5.91 -24.16
CA PRO A 112 -1.59 6.15 -22.81
C PRO A 112 -2.05 7.59 -22.63
N PHE A 113 -3.16 7.76 -21.94
CA PHE A 113 -3.66 9.04 -21.47
C PHE A 113 -4.19 8.87 -20.05
N SER A 114 -4.69 9.94 -19.45
CA SER A 114 -5.33 9.83 -18.15
C SER A 114 -6.67 10.54 -18.07
N SER A 115 -7.56 10.03 -17.23
CA SER A 115 -8.92 10.52 -17.05
C SER A 115 -9.27 10.64 -15.57
N PRO A 116 -9.98 11.70 -15.13
CA PRO A 116 -10.49 11.78 -13.75
C PRO A 116 -11.58 10.74 -13.45
N ILE A 117 -12.20 10.17 -14.50
CA ILE A 117 -13.25 9.15 -14.39
C ILE A 117 -12.74 7.85 -15.01
N CYS A 118 -12.93 6.73 -14.32
CA CYS A 118 -12.57 5.42 -14.83
C CYS A 118 -13.57 4.97 -15.91
N LEU A 119 -13.20 5.14 -17.18
CA LEU A 119 -13.95 4.64 -18.32
C LEU A 119 -13.64 3.16 -18.51
N ARG A 120 -14.65 2.31 -18.48
CA ARG A 120 -14.47 0.84 -18.45
C ARG A 120 -13.71 0.31 -19.67
N ASP A 121 -13.95 0.90 -20.82
CA ASP A 121 -13.41 0.44 -22.11
C ASP A 121 -11.94 0.82 -22.31
N ASP A 122 -11.49 1.91 -21.67
CA ASP A 122 -10.17 2.51 -21.94
C ASP A 122 -9.24 2.47 -20.72
N CYS A 123 -9.78 2.48 -19.50
CA CYS A 123 -9.02 2.60 -18.24
C CYS A 123 -8.82 1.28 -17.49
N LEU A 124 -9.28 0.16 -18.07
CA LEU A 124 -9.11 -1.16 -17.50
C LEU A 124 -8.06 -1.97 -18.25
N PHE A 125 -7.14 -2.52 -17.47
CA PHE A 125 -6.04 -3.35 -17.94
C PHE A 125 -6.18 -4.75 -17.37
N ASN A 126 -5.91 -5.75 -18.19
CA ASN A 126 -5.61 -7.07 -17.68
C ASN A 126 -4.22 -7.05 -17.04
N HIS A 127 -4.05 -7.75 -15.92
CA HIS A 127 -2.80 -7.90 -15.18
C HIS A 127 -2.34 -9.36 -15.23
N ARG A 128 -1.05 -9.56 -15.48
CA ARG A 128 -0.42 -10.89 -15.38
C ARG A 128 0.98 -10.78 -14.78
N LEU A 129 1.28 -11.63 -13.81
CA LEU A 129 2.63 -11.87 -13.33
C LEU A 129 3.31 -12.89 -14.24
N LEU A 130 4.46 -12.53 -14.80
CA LEU A 130 5.26 -13.39 -15.66
C LEU A 130 6.24 -14.24 -14.83
N GLU A 131 6.83 -15.25 -15.49
CA GLU A 131 7.82 -16.16 -14.90
C GLU A 131 9.09 -15.46 -14.41
N ASN A 132 9.42 -14.30 -15.01
CA ASN A 132 10.56 -13.46 -14.60
C ASN A 132 10.23 -12.54 -13.41
N ASN A 133 9.14 -12.80 -12.68
CA ASN A 133 8.66 -12.01 -11.54
C ASN A 133 8.37 -10.54 -11.89
N ARG A 134 8.07 -10.24 -13.15
CA ARG A 134 7.61 -8.91 -13.59
C ARG A 134 6.13 -8.95 -13.97
N ASP A 135 5.46 -7.84 -13.67
CA ASP A 135 4.06 -7.62 -14.02
C ASP A 135 3.94 -7.02 -15.42
N VAL A 136 2.94 -7.47 -16.16
CA VAL A 136 2.51 -6.81 -17.40
C VAL A 136 1.07 -6.36 -17.28
N TYR A 137 0.81 -5.23 -17.91
CA TYR A 137 -0.52 -4.65 -18.02
C TYR A 137 -0.83 -4.45 -19.50
N TYR A 138 -2.02 -4.88 -19.93
CA TYR A 138 -2.46 -4.72 -21.32
C TYR A 138 -3.93 -4.35 -21.37
N SER A 139 -4.31 -3.53 -22.35
CA SER A 139 -5.68 -3.05 -22.51
C SER A 139 -6.66 -4.23 -22.53
N SER A 140 -7.70 -4.14 -21.70
CA SER A 140 -8.76 -5.15 -21.69
C SER A 140 -9.59 -5.15 -22.98
N ARG A 141 -9.55 -4.05 -23.74
CA ARG A 141 -10.27 -3.85 -25.00
C ARG A 141 -9.48 -4.27 -26.22
N THR A 142 -8.21 -3.86 -26.33
CA THR A 142 -7.40 -4.08 -27.54
C THR A 142 -6.32 -5.15 -27.38
N GLY A 143 -5.99 -5.56 -26.15
CA GLY A 143 -4.89 -6.48 -25.88
C GLY A 143 -3.50 -5.85 -25.99
N ILE A 144 -3.40 -4.56 -26.33
CA ILE A 144 -2.14 -3.83 -26.47
C ILE A 144 -1.50 -3.63 -25.09
N LEU A 145 -0.20 -3.91 -25.00
CA LEU A 145 0.61 -3.72 -23.78
C LEU A 145 0.71 -2.24 -23.43
N PHE A 146 0.63 -1.96 -22.13
CA PHE A 146 1.03 -0.68 -21.60
C PHE A 146 2.56 -0.59 -21.60
N ASN A 147 3.07 0.37 -22.38
CA ASN A 147 4.49 0.63 -22.52
C ASN A 147 4.77 2.13 -22.34
N LEU A 148 5.71 2.45 -21.45
CA LEU A 148 6.16 3.82 -21.19
C LEU A 148 6.93 4.49 -22.35
N GLU A 149 7.43 3.72 -23.31
CA GLU A 149 8.12 4.19 -24.52
C GLU A 149 7.24 4.18 -25.76
N GLY A 150 5.96 3.83 -25.62
CA GLY A 150 4.97 3.94 -26.69
C GLY A 150 5.09 2.89 -27.79
N SER A 151 5.88 1.81 -27.61
CA SER A 151 5.82 0.69 -28.55
C SER A 151 4.50 -0.06 -28.40
N ARG A 152 3.84 -0.31 -29.53
CA ARG A 152 2.50 -0.88 -29.60
C ARG A 152 2.60 -2.36 -29.93
N GLN A 153 2.61 -3.20 -28.90
CA GLN A 153 2.64 -4.65 -29.05
C GLN A 153 1.44 -5.27 -28.36
N VAL A 154 0.74 -6.16 -29.06
CA VAL A 154 -0.33 -6.97 -28.47
C VAL A 154 0.28 -8.07 -27.60
N PHE A 155 -0.21 -8.23 -26.38
CA PHE A 155 0.28 -9.25 -25.47
C PHE A 155 0.01 -10.66 -26.02
N SER A 156 1.06 -11.46 -26.13
CA SER A 156 1.00 -12.88 -26.48
C SER A 156 1.90 -13.68 -25.54
N ALA A 157 1.37 -14.77 -24.98
CA ALA A 157 2.13 -15.60 -24.05
C ALA A 157 3.36 -16.22 -24.75
N GLY A 158 4.52 -16.16 -24.09
CA GLY A 158 5.78 -16.72 -24.60
C GLY A 158 6.51 -15.84 -25.63
N GLN A 159 5.99 -14.66 -25.98
CA GLN A 159 6.69 -13.71 -26.83
C GLN A 159 7.63 -12.81 -26.01
N ASN A 160 8.74 -12.39 -26.62
CA ASN A 160 9.61 -11.36 -26.04
C ASN A 160 8.85 -10.02 -25.95
N LEU A 161 8.92 -9.40 -24.78
CA LEU A 161 8.25 -8.14 -24.48
C LEU A 161 9.27 -6.99 -24.31
N PRO A 162 8.90 -5.75 -24.63
CA PRO A 162 9.74 -4.58 -24.39
C PRO A 162 10.00 -4.42 -22.90
N GLN A 163 11.24 -4.11 -22.51
CA GLN A 163 11.62 -3.91 -21.09
C GLN A 163 10.76 -2.84 -20.40
N THR A 164 10.37 -1.81 -21.14
CA THR A 164 9.51 -0.70 -20.69
C THR A 164 8.02 -1.02 -20.61
N SER A 165 7.64 -2.28 -20.89
CA SER A 165 6.32 -2.86 -20.60
C SER A 165 6.33 -3.84 -19.42
N LEU A 166 7.51 -4.13 -18.86
CA LEU A 166 7.70 -5.04 -17.73
C LEU A 166 7.85 -4.25 -16.44
N PHE A 167 6.85 -4.35 -15.57
CA PHE A 167 6.78 -3.58 -14.35
C PHE A 167 7.15 -4.40 -13.12
N MET A 168 7.66 -3.71 -12.09
CA MET A 168 7.89 -4.24 -10.77
C MET A 168 7.32 -3.27 -9.73
N PRO A 169 6.32 -3.69 -8.92
CA PRO A 169 5.79 -2.88 -7.83
C PRO A 169 6.87 -2.59 -6.78
N LYS A 170 7.11 -1.31 -6.52
CA LYS A 170 8.00 -0.86 -5.44
C LYS A 170 7.21 -0.17 -4.34
N LYS A 171 7.54 -0.48 -3.08
CA LYS A 171 6.88 0.12 -1.91
C LYS A 171 7.02 1.64 -1.94
N ASN A 172 5.93 2.35 -1.66
CA ASN A 172 5.96 3.79 -1.51
C ASN A 172 6.75 4.23 -0.27
N THR A 173 7.60 5.23 -0.44
CA THR A 173 8.36 5.91 0.62
C THR A 173 7.97 7.39 0.76
N VAL A 174 7.10 7.90 -0.13
CA VAL A 174 6.61 9.28 -0.08
C VAL A 174 5.60 9.43 1.07
N PRO A 175 5.76 10.42 1.96
CA PRO A 175 4.82 10.67 3.07
C PRO A 175 3.40 10.91 2.58
N LEU A 176 2.40 10.44 3.35
CA LEU A 176 0.98 10.49 2.96
C LEU A 176 0.45 11.92 2.89
N GLU A 177 1.00 12.81 3.70
CA GLU A 177 0.65 14.23 3.81
C GLU A 177 0.88 14.92 2.46
N ARG A 178 1.94 14.57 1.74
CA ARG A 178 2.22 15.10 0.40
C ARG A 178 1.23 14.62 -0.66
N LEU A 179 0.57 13.48 -0.43
CA LEU A 179 -0.37 12.86 -1.36
C LEU A 179 -1.80 13.36 -1.18
N LEU A 180 -2.20 13.71 0.04
CA LEU A 180 -3.60 13.90 0.44
C LEU A 180 -4.00 15.35 0.75
N LEU A 181 -3.48 16.34 0.01
CA LEU A 181 -3.71 17.77 0.28
C LEU A 181 -5.19 18.20 0.44
N HIS A 182 -6.16 17.43 -0.08
CA HIS A 182 -7.59 17.75 0.04
C HIS A 182 -8.35 17.03 1.15
N ARG A 183 -7.75 16.07 1.86
CA ARG A 183 -8.47 15.31 2.91
C ARG A 183 -8.51 16.05 4.25
N GLU A 184 -7.52 16.89 4.54
CA GLU A 184 -7.45 17.63 5.81
C GLU A 184 -8.64 18.56 6.05
N LYS A 185 -9.21 19.14 4.99
CA LYS A 185 -10.36 20.04 5.12
C LYS A 185 -11.64 19.37 5.63
N ARG A 186 -11.75 18.03 5.59
CA ARG A 186 -12.89 17.28 6.14
C ARG A 186 -12.74 16.92 7.62
N ASN A 187 -11.52 16.99 8.15
CA ASN A 187 -11.21 16.64 9.54
C ASN A 187 -10.86 17.87 10.39
N GLN A 188 -11.05 19.08 9.87
CA GLN A 188 -10.89 20.29 10.66
C GLN A 188 -11.93 20.27 11.79
N VAL A 189 -11.46 20.41 13.03
CA VAL A 189 -12.33 20.59 14.20
C VAL A 189 -13.14 21.85 13.95
N VAL A 190 -14.43 21.68 13.70
CA VAL A 190 -15.36 22.78 13.51
C VAL A 190 -15.57 23.42 14.88
N ASP A 191 -15.42 24.75 14.98
CA ASP A 191 -15.76 25.47 16.20
C ASP A 191 -17.25 25.24 16.50
N PRO A 192 -17.60 24.66 17.68
CA PRO A 192 -19.01 24.45 18.04
C PRO A 192 -19.82 25.75 18.11
N SER A 193 -19.16 26.90 18.21
CA SER A 193 -19.77 28.23 18.23
C SER A 193 -20.10 28.76 16.82
N ASP A 194 -19.45 28.22 15.79
CA ASP A 194 -19.69 28.57 14.39
C ASP A 194 -19.69 27.31 13.49
N PRO A 195 -20.77 26.51 13.54
CA PRO A 195 -20.89 25.26 12.79
C PRO A 195 -20.85 25.45 11.26
N HIS A 196 -21.11 26.67 10.81
CA HIS A 196 -21.20 27.03 9.40
C HIS A 196 -20.01 27.87 8.92
N ASN A 197 -19.04 28.14 9.80
CA ASN A 197 -17.82 28.89 9.50
C ASN A 197 -18.10 30.27 8.87
N VAL A 198 -19.17 30.94 9.31
CA VAL A 198 -19.63 32.24 8.79
C VAL A 198 -18.64 33.36 9.14
N TYR A 199 -17.91 33.24 10.25
CA TYR A 199 -16.99 34.29 10.72
C TYR A 199 -15.59 34.21 10.10
N MET A 200 -15.18 33.07 9.52
CA MET A 200 -13.90 32.93 8.81
C MET A 200 -13.92 33.54 7.40
N GLY A 201 -15.09 33.96 6.89
CA GLY A 201 -15.24 34.54 5.55
C GLY A 201 -14.82 36.00 5.41
N GLN A 202 -14.46 36.70 6.49
CA GLN A 202 -14.19 38.16 6.46
C GLN A 202 -12.71 38.55 6.64
N THR A 203 -11.78 37.61 6.84
CA THR A 203 -10.34 37.93 6.98
C THR A 203 -9.47 37.59 5.77
N GLU A 204 -10.06 37.22 4.63
CA GLU A 204 -9.31 37.01 3.37
C GLU A 204 -9.82 37.86 2.19
N GLU A 205 -10.62 38.91 2.44
CA GLU A 205 -10.88 39.95 1.42
C GLU A 205 -9.74 40.99 1.45
N GLY A 206 -8.58 40.61 0.89
CA GLY A 206 -7.45 41.51 0.86
C GLY A 206 -6.13 40.93 0.39
N SER A 207 -6.11 39.95 -0.52
CA SER A 207 -4.89 39.70 -1.28
C SER A 207 -5.20 39.12 -2.66
N ASP A 208 -5.37 40.08 -3.55
CA ASP A 208 -5.40 40.03 -5.01
C ASP A 208 -4.64 38.84 -5.63
N SER A 209 -5.37 38.04 -6.40
CA SER A 209 -4.98 37.52 -7.72
C SER A 209 -3.48 37.42 -8.00
N ARG A 210 -2.78 36.48 -7.36
CA ARG A 210 -1.56 35.92 -7.92
C ARG A 210 -1.83 34.48 -8.30
N ALA A 211 -1.83 34.23 -9.62
CA ALA A 211 -1.59 32.89 -10.12
C ALA A 211 -0.32 32.38 -9.42
N VAL A 212 -0.46 31.32 -8.64
CA VAL A 212 0.70 30.58 -8.16
C VAL A 212 1.35 30.04 -9.42
N GLN A 213 2.46 30.64 -9.81
CA GLN A 213 3.41 29.98 -10.68
C GLN A 213 3.91 28.81 -9.84
N GLU A 214 3.40 27.61 -10.13
CA GLU A 214 3.98 26.38 -9.61
C GLU A 214 5.36 26.28 -10.28
N ASP A 215 6.36 26.87 -9.62
CA ASP A 215 7.76 26.70 -10.00
C ASP A 215 8.09 25.21 -9.84
N ASP A 216 8.04 24.49 -10.97
CA ASP A 216 8.51 23.12 -11.19
C ASP A 216 10.06 23.06 -11.10
N ALA A 217 10.67 23.82 -10.19
CA ALA A 217 12.10 23.75 -9.90
C ALA A 217 12.33 22.62 -8.89
N GLU A 218 12.49 21.40 -9.42
CA GLU A 218 13.22 20.35 -8.72
C GLU A 218 14.59 20.93 -8.31
N LEU A 219 14.84 21.01 -7.01
CA LEU A 219 16.19 21.20 -6.48
C LEU A 219 17.06 20.06 -7.03
N GLU A 220 17.93 20.37 -7.97
CA GLU A 220 19.10 19.56 -8.31
C GLU A 220 19.92 19.42 -7.03
N VAL A 221 19.72 18.32 -6.30
CA VAL A 221 20.67 17.89 -5.28
C VAL A 221 21.79 17.21 -6.03
N GLU A 222 22.94 17.87 -6.00
CA GLU A 222 24.19 17.42 -6.60
C GLU A 222 24.56 16.00 -6.13
N VAL A 223 25.22 15.31 -7.06
CA VAL A 223 25.70 13.95 -7.06
C VAL A 223 26.42 13.56 -5.76
N GLU A 224 25.90 12.54 -5.07
CA GLU A 224 26.74 11.65 -4.24
C GLU A 224 26.66 10.23 -4.82
N VAL A 225 27.81 9.79 -5.34
CA VAL A 225 28.04 8.42 -5.82
C VAL A 225 28.18 7.53 -4.58
N GLU A 226 27.12 6.81 -4.21
CA GLU A 226 27.25 5.72 -3.23
C GLU A 226 27.59 4.42 -3.96
N VAL A 227 28.85 4.02 -3.82
CA VAL A 227 29.36 2.69 -4.19
C VAL A 227 28.73 1.67 -3.25
N GLU A 228 28.09 0.64 -3.80
CA GLU A 228 27.54 -0.48 -3.03
C GLU A 228 28.65 -1.17 -2.22
N VAL A 229 28.48 -1.19 -0.89
CA VAL A 229 29.21 -2.08 0.01
C VAL A 229 28.23 -3.07 0.59
N GLY A 230 28.58 -4.35 0.43
CA GLY A 230 27.73 -5.50 0.67
C GLY A 230 27.20 -5.65 2.09
N ASP A 231 26.05 -6.30 2.11
CA ASP A 231 25.40 -7.00 3.21
C ASP A 231 26.40 -7.73 4.11
N ASP A 232 26.42 -7.38 5.40
CA ASP A 232 26.86 -8.32 6.42
C ASP A 232 26.07 -8.11 7.72
N GLY A 233 25.34 -9.15 8.10
CA GLY A 233 24.45 -9.17 9.24
C GLY A 233 25.21 -9.00 10.56
N ARG A 234 24.83 -8.00 11.34
CA ARG A 234 25.16 -7.94 12.77
C ARG A 234 24.05 -7.28 13.60
N ASN A 235 23.30 -8.14 14.25
CA ASN A 235 22.49 -7.92 15.44
C ASN A 235 23.30 -7.27 16.57
N VAL A 236 22.98 -6.02 16.91
CA VAL A 236 23.34 -5.41 18.21
C VAL A 236 22.20 -4.52 18.70
N SER A 237 21.60 -4.93 19.81
CA SER A 237 20.74 -4.13 20.68
C SER A 237 21.51 -2.98 21.29
N ARG A 238 21.01 -1.74 21.24
CA ARG A 238 21.24 -0.77 22.32
C ARG A 238 20.22 0.36 22.33
N GLU A 239 19.51 0.43 23.44
CA GLU A 239 18.53 1.43 23.82
C GLU A 239 19.26 2.67 24.34
N THR A 240 18.83 3.87 23.94
CA THR A 240 19.18 5.13 24.61
C THR A 240 17.88 5.92 24.84
N PRO A 241 17.44 6.15 26.09
CA PRO A 241 16.23 6.92 26.37
C PRO A 241 16.51 8.42 26.25
N LEU A 242 15.79 9.12 25.38
CA LEU A 242 15.69 10.58 25.38
C LEU A 242 14.57 11.01 26.33
N ALA A 243 14.85 12.05 27.12
CA ALA A 243 13.97 12.62 28.14
C ALA A 243 12.61 13.10 27.56
N PRO A 244 11.52 13.05 28.34
CA PRO A 244 10.18 13.32 27.82
C PRO A 244 9.95 14.81 27.57
N SER A 245 9.40 15.15 26.39
CA SER A 245 8.91 16.49 26.07
C SER A 245 7.56 16.73 26.75
N SER A 246 7.36 17.95 27.26
CA SER A 246 6.28 18.32 28.17
C SER A 246 4.99 18.79 27.48
N HIS A 247 4.57 18.15 26.38
CA HIS A 247 3.27 18.43 25.78
C HIS A 247 2.56 17.13 25.43
N ASP A 248 1.81 16.59 26.39
CA ASP A 248 0.85 15.51 26.18
C ASP A 248 -0.56 16.11 25.94
N PRO A 249 -1.13 16.00 24.74
CA PRO A 249 -2.45 16.52 24.42
C PRO A 249 -3.61 15.60 24.88
N TRP A 250 -3.34 14.47 25.55
CA TRP A 250 -4.36 13.45 25.85
C TRP A 250 -4.69 13.24 27.33
N ASN A 251 -4.21 14.06 28.25
CA ASN A 251 -4.67 14.12 29.66
C ASN A 251 -4.91 12.73 30.32
N VAL A 252 -4.03 11.77 30.05
CA VAL A 252 -4.17 10.37 30.52
C VAL A 252 -3.82 10.22 32.01
N HIS A 253 -3.33 11.28 32.64
CA HIS A 253 -3.02 11.34 34.07
C HIS A 253 -4.01 12.21 34.84
N SER A 254 -5.31 11.97 34.69
CA SER A 254 -6.31 12.38 35.69
C SER A 254 -6.71 11.17 36.53
N SER A 255 -5.86 10.75 37.46
CA SER A 255 -6.25 9.84 38.54
C SER A 255 -6.93 10.64 39.65
N ASN A 256 -8.27 10.69 39.58
CA ASN A 256 -9.09 11.14 40.68
C ASN A 256 -9.12 10.07 41.80
N LEU A 257 -8.99 10.59 43.04
CA LEU A 257 -9.62 10.13 44.28
C LEU A 257 -9.16 8.83 44.97
N ALA A 258 -8.51 9.07 46.12
CA ALA A 258 -8.74 8.43 47.42
C ALA A 258 -8.53 6.90 47.54
N SER A 259 -7.39 6.51 48.11
CA SER A 259 -7.23 5.23 48.81
C SER A 259 -7.48 5.40 50.32
N PRO A 260 -8.20 4.48 50.99
CA PRO A 260 -8.39 4.52 52.44
C PRO A 260 -7.12 4.03 53.17
N ARG A 261 -6.70 4.77 54.20
CA ARG A 261 -5.70 4.35 55.18
C ARG A 261 -6.28 3.24 56.07
N SER A 262 -5.69 2.04 56.04
CA SER A 262 -5.88 1.04 57.10
C SER A 262 -4.88 1.30 58.23
N THR A 263 -5.39 1.67 59.40
CA THR A 263 -4.63 1.74 60.65
C THR A 263 -4.83 0.43 61.42
N GLY A 264 -3.75 -0.32 61.65
CA GLY A 264 -3.77 -1.50 62.53
C GLY A 264 -3.81 -1.10 64.01
N THR A 265 -4.62 -1.82 64.79
CA THR A 265 -4.59 -1.78 66.26
C THR A 265 -4.21 -3.17 66.74
N MET A 266 -3.17 -3.22 67.57
CA MET A 266 -2.60 -4.42 68.18
C MET A 266 -3.43 -4.78 69.42
N GLY A 267 -3.80 -6.06 69.53
CA GLY A 267 -4.32 -6.70 70.74
C GLY A 267 -3.39 -7.83 71.14
#